data_AF-A0A1H9HNV2-F1
#
_entry.id   AF-A0A1H9HNV2-F1
#
_cell.length_a   1.000
_cell.length_b   1.000
_cell.length_c   1.000
_cell.angle_alpha   90.00
_cell.angle_beta   90.00
_cell.angle_gamma   90.00
#
_symmetry.space_group_name_H-M   'P 1'
#
loop_
_entity.id
_entity.type
_entity.pdbx_description
1 polymer ?
#
loop_
_entity_poly.entity_id
_entity_poly.type
_entity_poly.pdbx_seq_one_letter_code
_entity_poly.pdbx_strand_id
1 'polypeptide(L)'
;MQMSFGTLELAERLNRDNVLLKIEGLIEWEELRLKLTGLYKRELSHGGGQEPFDGLLMFKAILLGQWHSLSDAALEQALCVRIDFLQFCGLSLSDAIPDETTLCRFRNRLIANDRLDDLLATINEQLQCHGLMIKGATGAVIDATLIESAARPKKTITLEVDAEEGKVVQFEDGSQPGINCIEEQSADPDATWLKKGRKSQFGYRSYLVVDAQDGYVRGVHTAPANQSE
;
A
#
# COMPACT_ATOMS: atom_id res chain seq x y z
N MET A 1 -22.54 18.84 6.36
CA MET A 1 -21.89 19.43 5.16
C MET A 1 -23.00 19.69 4.14
N GLN A 2 -23.14 20.92 3.64
CA GLN A 2 -24.25 21.30 2.75
C GLN A 2 -23.92 20.81 1.34
N MET A 3 -24.70 19.85 0.82
CA MET A 3 -24.46 19.26 -0.49
C MET A 3 -24.74 20.30 -1.58
N SER A 4 -23.75 20.57 -2.43
CA SER A 4 -23.91 21.43 -3.59
C SER A 4 -24.91 20.83 -4.59
N PHE A 5 -25.55 21.66 -5.41
CA PHE A 5 -26.48 21.19 -6.45
C PHE A 5 -25.81 20.17 -7.40
N GLY A 6 -24.54 20.41 -7.76
CA GLY A 6 -23.79 19.51 -8.64
C GLY A 6 -23.48 18.15 -8.01
N THR A 7 -23.24 18.09 -6.70
CA THR A 7 -22.97 16.81 -6.01
C THR A 7 -24.23 15.97 -5.87
N LEU A 8 -25.41 16.59 -5.75
CA LEU A 8 -26.68 15.90 -5.62
C LEU A 8 -27.10 15.21 -6.94
N GLU A 9 -26.94 15.89 -8.08
CA GLU A 9 -27.24 15.31 -9.40
C GLU A 9 -26.24 14.20 -9.79
N LEU A 10 -24.96 14.35 -9.41
CA LEU A 10 -23.95 13.31 -9.63
C LEU A 10 -24.21 12.07 -8.77
N ALA A 11 -24.62 12.25 -7.51
CA ALA A 11 -25.01 11.15 -6.64
C ALA A 11 -26.19 10.35 -7.24
N GLU A 12 -27.21 11.02 -7.79
CA GLU A 12 -28.34 10.35 -8.45
C GLU A 12 -27.93 9.57 -9.72
N ARG A 13 -26.97 10.10 -10.48
CA ARG A 13 -26.44 9.40 -11.67
C ARG A 13 -25.60 8.18 -11.30
N LEU A 14 -24.81 8.26 -10.23
CA LEU A 14 -23.95 7.16 -9.78
C LEU A 14 -24.72 6.08 -9.01
N ASN A 15 -25.75 6.46 -8.23
CA ASN A 15 -26.49 5.54 -7.38
C ASN A 15 -27.26 4.44 -8.11
N ARG A 16 -27.53 4.58 -9.42
CA ARG A 16 -28.30 3.58 -10.17
C ARG A 16 -27.54 2.26 -10.35
N ASP A 17 -26.21 2.32 -10.53
CA ASP A 17 -25.41 1.14 -10.89
C ASP A 17 -24.07 1.00 -10.14
N ASN A 18 -23.66 1.96 -9.31
CA ASN A 18 -22.33 1.90 -8.70
C ASN A 18 -22.27 1.01 -7.44
N VAL A 19 -21.42 -0.03 -7.50
CA VAL A 19 -21.18 -0.96 -6.39
C VAL A 19 -20.54 -0.27 -5.19
N LEU A 20 -19.66 0.71 -5.41
CA LEU A 20 -18.95 1.40 -4.32
C LEU A 20 -19.91 2.18 -3.42
N LEU A 21 -20.92 2.82 -4.00
CA LEU A 21 -21.93 3.58 -3.23
C LEU A 21 -22.87 2.66 -2.45
N LYS A 22 -23.15 1.46 -2.98
CA LYS A 22 -23.88 0.43 -2.23
C LYS A 22 -23.08 -0.02 -1.01
N ILE A 23 -21.77 -0.25 -1.18
CA ILE A 23 -20.87 -0.58 -0.07
C ILE A 23 -20.79 0.57 0.93
N GLU A 24 -20.76 1.81 0.46
CA GLU A 24 -20.75 3.00 1.31
C GLU A 24 -21.98 3.07 2.22
N GLY A 25 -23.17 2.71 1.72
CA GLY A 25 -24.39 2.63 2.53
C GLY A 25 -24.50 1.40 3.44
N LEU A 26 -23.67 0.36 3.24
CA LEU A 26 -23.70 -0.88 4.03
C LEU A 26 -22.77 -0.85 5.25
N ILE A 27 -21.72 -0.02 5.22
CA ILE A 27 -20.70 0.02 6.27
C ILE A 27 -21.04 1.13 7.28
N GLU A 28 -20.97 0.82 8.57
CA GLU A 28 -21.14 1.82 9.64
C GLU A 28 -19.84 2.60 9.85
N TRP A 29 -19.65 3.65 9.03
CA TRP A 29 -18.44 4.47 9.02
C TRP A 29 -18.19 5.28 10.30
N GLU A 30 -19.24 5.60 11.08
CA GLU A 30 -19.09 6.37 12.32
C GLU A 30 -18.40 5.55 13.42
N GLU A 31 -18.58 4.22 13.44
CA GLU A 31 -17.84 3.34 14.36
C GLU A 31 -16.34 3.36 14.03
N LEU A 32 -16.01 3.32 12.73
CA LEU A 32 -14.64 3.39 12.24
C LEU A 32 -14.02 4.76 12.51
N ARG A 33 -14.81 5.85 12.43
CA ARG A 33 -14.35 7.21 12.76
C ARG A 33 -13.79 7.27 14.17
N LEU A 34 -14.45 6.65 15.16
CA LEU A 34 -13.99 6.64 16.55
C LEU A 34 -12.60 5.98 16.67
N LYS A 35 -12.36 4.89 15.95
CA LYS A 35 -11.06 4.18 15.93
C LYS A 35 -9.95 4.97 15.23
N LEU A 36 -10.32 5.91 14.35
CA LEU A 36 -9.39 6.81 13.64
C LEU A 36 -9.05 8.08 14.44
N THR A 37 -9.67 8.33 15.60
CA THR A 37 -9.34 9.48 16.45
C THR A 37 -7.96 9.36 17.09
N GLY A 38 -7.27 10.49 17.25
CA GLY A 38 -5.95 10.58 17.89
C GLY A 38 -4.77 10.23 16.98
N LEU A 39 -5.00 10.02 15.67
CA LEU A 39 -3.91 9.75 14.72
C LEU A 39 -3.07 11.00 14.46
N TYR A 40 -3.69 12.16 14.33
CA TYR A 40 -2.94 13.38 14.05
C TYR A 40 -2.34 13.97 15.32
N LYS A 41 -1.02 14.18 15.33
CA LYS A 41 -0.32 14.88 16.43
C LYS A 41 -0.93 16.27 16.72
N ARG A 42 -1.57 16.89 15.72
CA ARG A 42 -2.28 18.17 15.87
C ARG A 42 -3.52 18.04 16.78
N GLU A 43 -4.24 16.93 16.74
CA GLU A 43 -5.42 16.70 17.60
C GLU A 43 -5.04 16.71 19.08
N LEU A 44 -3.85 16.19 19.43
CA LEU A 44 -3.35 16.20 20.79
C LEU A 44 -2.66 17.52 21.17
N SER A 45 -1.92 18.14 20.25
CA SER A 45 -0.97 19.21 20.59
C SER A 45 -1.40 20.61 20.12
N HIS A 46 -2.51 20.76 19.37
CA HIS A 46 -3.00 22.03 18.80
C HIS A 46 -1.93 22.86 18.07
N GLY A 47 -0.87 22.22 17.57
CA GLY A 47 0.26 22.89 16.94
C GLY A 47 -0.12 23.60 15.64
N GLY A 48 0.56 24.71 15.34
CA GLY A 48 0.35 25.48 14.11
C GLY A 48 0.80 24.73 12.85
N GLY A 49 -0.02 24.80 11.80
CA GLY A 49 0.21 24.16 10.49
C GLY A 49 -1.09 24.00 9.69
N GLN A 50 -0.98 23.53 8.44
CA GLN A 50 -2.15 23.22 7.59
C GLN A 50 -3.07 22.21 8.28
N GLU A 51 -4.38 22.38 8.11
CA GLU A 51 -5.35 21.46 8.68
C GLU A 51 -5.21 20.07 8.06
N PRO A 52 -5.10 19.01 8.89
CA PRO A 52 -5.10 17.66 8.36
C PRO A 52 -6.47 17.34 7.75
N PHE A 53 -6.46 16.53 6.70
CA PHE A 53 -7.69 15.95 6.15
C PHE A 53 -8.40 15.09 7.20
N ASP A 54 -9.72 14.93 7.05
CA ASP A 54 -10.51 14.04 7.91
C ASP A 54 -9.96 12.61 7.84
N GLY A 55 -9.76 11.98 9.00
CA GLY A 55 -9.23 10.63 9.10
C GLY A 55 -10.12 9.61 8.38
N LEU A 56 -11.44 9.82 8.41
CA LEU A 56 -12.39 8.93 7.72
C LEU A 56 -12.23 9.01 6.20
N LEU A 57 -12.10 10.22 5.66
CA LEU A 57 -11.86 10.45 4.24
C LEU A 57 -10.56 9.80 3.78
N MET A 58 -9.48 10.00 4.55
CA MET A 58 -8.18 9.43 4.25
C MET A 58 -8.19 7.91 4.29
N PHE A 59 -8.92 7.33 5.25
CA PHE A 59 -9.08 5.88 5.34
C PHE A 59 -9.89 5.30 4.18
N LYS A 60 -11.01 5.95 3.80
CA LYS A 60 -11.80 5.58 2.61
C LYS A 60 -10.95 5.62 1.34
N ALA A 61 -10.08 6.63 1.19
CA ALA A 61 -9.16 6.71 0.06
C ALA A 61 -8.17 5.53 0.04
N ILE A 62 -7.55 5.19 1.17
CA ILE A 62 -6.66 4.02 1.26
C ILE A 62 -7.40 2.72 0.92
N LEU A 63 -8.63 2.57 1.38
CA LEU A 63 -9.45 1.39 1.09
C LEU A 63 -9.73 1.25 -0.40
N LEU A 64 -10.05 2.35 -1.10
CA LEU A 64 -10.16 2.37 -2.57
C LEU A 64 -8.85 1.97 -3.25
N GLY A 65 -7.72 2.47 -2.75
CA GLY A 65 -6.40 2.09 -3.23
C GLY A 65 -6.18 0.58 -3.12
N GLN A 66 -6.54 -0.02 -1.99
CA GLN A 66 -6.41 -1.46 -1.75
C GLN A 66 -7.33 -2.27 -2.66
N TRP A 67 -8.62 -1.91 -2.77
CA TRP A 67 -9.59 -2.65 -3.60
C TRP A 67 -9.29 -2.59 -5.08
N HIS A 68 -8.70 -1.50 -5.56
CA HIS A 68 -8.34 -1.32 -6.96
C HIS A 68 -6.85 -1.57 -7.25
N SER A 69 -6.07 -2.03 -6.26
CA SER A 69 -4.63 -2.28 -6.37
C SER A 69 -3.84 -1.09 -6.94
N LEU A 70 -4.17 0.12 -6.46
CA LEU A 70 -3.55 1.37 -6.90
C LEU A 70 -2.39 1.78 -5.99
N SER A 71 -1.32 2.31 -6.57
CA SER A 71 -0.29 3.04 -5.81
C SER A 71 -0.82 4.39 -5.31
N ASP A 72 -0.11 5.05 -4.41
CA ASP A 72 -0.53 6.38 -3.90
C ASP A 72 -0.64 7.42 -5.01
N ALA A 73 0.31 7.46 -5.95
CA ALA A 73 0.26 8.35 -7.11
C ALA A 73 -0.94 8.03 -8.01
N ALA A 74 -1.22 6.74 -8.25
CA ALA A 74 -2.37 6.33 -9.04
C ALA A 74 -3.69 6.61 -8.32
N LEU A 75 -3.73 6.52 -6.98
CA LEU A 75 -4.88 6.82 -6.15
C LEU A 75 -5.19 8.33 -6.15
N GLU A 76 -4.19 9.20 -6.03
CA GLU A 76 -4.35 10.64 -6.19
C GLU A 76 -4.98 10.97 -7.56
N GLN A 77 -4.39 10.42 -8.64
CA GLN A 77 -4.90 10.67 -9.98
C GLN A 77 -6.30 10.08 -10.18
N ALA A 78 -6.59 8.92 -9.58
CA ALA A 78 -7.93 8.35 -9.59
C ALA A 78 -8.93 9.26 -8.86
N LEU A 79 -8.61 9.77 -7.66
CA LEU A 79 -9.47 10.70 -6.93
C LEU A 79 -9.76 11.98 -7.74
N CYS A 80 -8.81 12.43 -8.55
CA CYS A 80 -8.98 13.60 -9.43
C CYS A 80 -9.93 13.34 -10.60
N VAL A 81 -9.86 12.15 -11.22
CA VAL A 81 -10.58 11.85 -12.48
C VAL A 81 -11.92 11.13 -12.24
N ARG A 82 -11.98 10.28 -11.22
CA ARG A 82 -13.09 9.36 -10.96
C ARG A 82 -14.07 9.94 -9.95
N ILE A 83 -15.23 10.37 -10.46
CA ILE A 83 -16.30 10.95 -9.63
C ILE A 83 -16.85 9.93 -8.61
N ASP A 84 -16.84 8.64 -8.95
CA ASP A 84 -17.26 7.60 -8.02
C ASP A 84 -16.35 7.46 -6.80
N PHE A 85 -15.03 7.62 -6.99
CA PHE A 85 -14.07 7.63 -5.89
C PHE A 85 -14.23 8.87 -5.02
N LEU A 86 -14.39 10.03 -5.66
CA LEU A 86 -14.63 11.30 -5.00
C LEU A 86 -15.88 11.22 -4.10
N GLN A 87 -16.98 10.71 -4.66
CA GLN A 87 -18.25 10.56 -3.94
C GLN A 87 -18.15 9.54 -2.79
N PHE A 88 -17.48 8.41 -3.01
CA PHE A 88 -17.26 7.40 -1.96
C PHE A 88 -16.53 8.00 -0.75
N CYS A 89 -15.51 8.83 -1.00
CA CYS A 89 -14.76 9.55 0.02
C CYS A 89 -15.55 10.72 0.67
N GLY A 90 -16.74 11.05 0.16
CA GLY A 90 -17.55 12.18 0.65
C GLY A 90 -17.02 13.56 0.22
N LEU A 91 -16.19 13.60 -0.82
CA LEU A 91 -15.63 14.83 -1.39
C LEU A 91 -16.55 15.42 -2.46
N SER A 92 -16.62 16.75 -2.52
CA SER A 92 -17.26 17.51 -3.59
C SER A 92 -16.27 17.89 -4.69
N LEU A 93 -16.74 18.27 -5.88
CA LEU A 93 -15.84 18.64 -7.01
C LEU A 93 -14.95 19.85 -6.72
N SER A 94 -15.32 20.67 -5.74
CA SER A 94 -14.56 21.86 -5.34
C SER A 94 -13.66 21.62 -4.13
N ASP A 95 -13.75 20.46 -3.50
CA ASP A 95 -12.96 20.15 -2.31
C ASP A 95 -11.51 19.80 -2.69
N ALA A 96 -10.57 20.08 -1.79
CA ALA A 96 -9.18 19.70 -1.99
C ALA A 96 -9.03 18.18 -1.88
N ILE A 97 -8.21 17.61 -2.76
CA ILE A 97 -7.90 16.17 -2.79
C ILE A 97 -6.54 15.97 -2.10
N PRO A 98 -6.37 14.90 -1.29
CA PRO A 98 -5.07 14.56 -0.73
C PRO A 98 -4.09 14.15 -1.83
N ASP A 99 -2.89 14.72 -1.79
CA ASP A 99 -1.77 14.37 -2.67
C ASP A 99 -1.15 13.02 -2.26
N GLU A 100 -0.37 12.44 -3.18
CA GLU A 100 0.39 11.19 -2.99
C GLU A 100 1.13 11.17 -1.65
N THR A 101 1.82 12.26 -1.31
CA THR A 101 2.66 12.30 -0.10
C THR A 101 1.82 12.30 1.18
N THR A 102 0.63 12.91 1.15
CA THR A 102 -0.31 12.90 2.27
C THR A 102 -0.94 11.53 2.46
N LEU A 103 -1.31 10.84 1.36
CA LEU A 103 -1.80 9.46 1.39
C LEU A 103 -0.76 8.51 1.98
N CYS A 104 0.49 8.58 1.49
CA CYS A 104 1.60 7.77 1.97
C CYS A 104 1.87 7.99 3.48
N ARG A 105 1.94 9.25 3.92
CA ARG A 105 2.14 9.59 5.34
C ARG A 105 1.03 9.07 6.25
N PHE A 106 -0.22 9.11 5.76
CA PHE A 106 -1.35 8.59 6.51
C PHE A 106 -1.32 7.06 6.60
N ARG A 107 -0.99 6.36 5.50
CA ARG A 107 -0.83 4.91 5.52
C ARG A 107 0.25 4.47 6.52
N ASN A 108 1.43 5.09 6.45
CA ASN A 108 2.53 4.77 7.36
C ASN A 108 2.16 5.01 8.82
N ARG A 109 1.28 5.99 9.08
CA ARG A 109 0.77 6.24 10.42
C ARG A 109 -0.20 5.17 10.90
N LEU A 110 -1.09 4.67 10.04
CA LEU A 110 -1.98 3.56 10.40
C LEU A 110 -1.19 2.30 10.75
N ILE A 111 -0.15 2.00 9.96
CA ILE A 111 0.76 0.87 10.18
C ILE A 111 1.52 1.06 11.51
N ALA A 112 2.12 2.23 11.73
CA ALA A 112 2.90 2.48 12.95
C ALA A 112 2.08 2.46 14.26
N ASN A 113 0.75 2.51 14.18
CA ASN A 113 -0.15 2.41 15.33
C ASN A 113 -0.90 1.06 15.37
N ASP A 114 -0.58 0.12 14.48
CA ASP A 114 -1.20 -1.22 14.34
C ASP A 114 -2.74 -1.18 14.25
N ARG A 115 -3.32 -0.09 13.72
CA ARG A 115 -4.78 0.09 13.66
C ARG A 115 -5.40 -0.40 12.37
N LEU A 116 -4.59 -0.63 11.33
CA LEU A 116 -5.10 -0.99 10.01
C LEU A 116 -5.83 -2.34 10.05
N ASP A 117 -5.24 -3.33 10.71
CA ASP A 117 -5.80 -4.68 10.81
C ASP A 117 -7.11 -4.68 11.59
N ASP A 118 -7.17 -3.96 12.71
CA ASP A 118 -8.39 -3.81 13.52
C ASP A 118 -9.53 -3.14 12.73
N LEU A 119 -9.22 -2.12 11.93
CA LEU A 119 -10.20 -1.43 11.09
C LEU A 119 -10.74 -2.35 9.99
N LEU A 120 -9.85 -3.10 9.32
CA LEU A 120 -10.23 -4.05 8.29
C LEU A 120 -11.04 -5.22 8.87
N ALA A 121 -10.66 -5.72 10.05
CA ALA A 121 -11.42 -6.73 10.76
C ALA A 121 -12.84 -6.26 11.07
N THR A 122 -12.99 -5.01 11.53
CA THR A 122 -14.31 -4.40 11.81
C THR A 122 -15.17 -4.32 10.54
N ILE A 123 -14.60 -3.89 9.41
CA ILE A 123 -15.32 -3.86 8.12
C ILE A 123 -15.76 -5.28 7.73
N ASN A 124 -14.87 -6.26 7.84
CA ASN A 124 -15.18 -7.64 7.51
C ASN A 124 -16.27 -8.22 8.41
N GLU A 125 -16.27 -7.90 9.71
CA GLU A 125 -17.35 -8.29 10.63
C GLU A 125 -18.70 -7.68 10.24
N GLN A 126 -18.73 -6.38 9.89
CA GLN A 126 -19.94 -5.72 9.42
C GLN A 126 -20.46 -6.37 8.12
N LEU A 127 -19.57 -6.63 7.14
CA LEU A 127 -19.93 -7.31 5.89
C LEU A 127 -20.44 -8.74 6.14
N GLN A 128 -19.86 -9.46 7.11
CA GLN A 128 -20.32 -10.78 7.51
C GLN A 128 -21.72 -10.74 8.14
N CYS A 129 -22.01 -9.74 8.98
CA CYS A 129 -23.34 -9.54 9.56
C CYS A 129 -24.41 -9.27 8.50
N HIS A 130 -24.04 -8.60 7.40
CA HIS A 130 -24.91 -8.40 6.24
C HIS A 130 -25.03 -9.64 5.32
N GLY A 131 -24.42 -10.78 5.69
CA GLY A 131 -24.50 -12.03 4.93
C GLY A 131 -23.69 -12.01 3.63
N LEU A 132 -22.80 -11.03 3.47
CA LEU A 132 -21.95 -10.89 2.29
C LEU A 132 -20.67 -11.73 2.40
N MET A 133 -20.34 -12.25 3.59
CA MET A 133 -19.27 -13.24 3.79
C MET A 133 -19.85 -14.59 4.24
N ILE A 134 -19.51 -15.67 3.53
CA ILE A 134 -19.90 -17.03 3.89
C ILE A 134 -19.06 -17.50 5.09
N LYS A 135 -19.71 -17.94 6.17
CA LYS A 135 -19.08 -18.43 7.43
C LYS A 135 -18.17 -19.68 7.28
N GLY A 136 -17.91 -20.16 6.07
CA GLY A 136 -17.41 -21.52 5.84
C GLY A 136 -16.59 -21.72 4.57
N ALA A 137 -15.83 -20.73 4.11
CA ALA A 137 -14.89 -20.97 3.03
C ALA A 137 -13.61 -21.65 3.58
N THR A 138 -13.56 -22.94 3.32
CA THR A 138 -12.57 -23.96 3.75
C THR A 138 -11.29 -23.96 2.91
N GLY A 139 -10.95 -22.84 2.28
CA GLY A 139 -9.75 -22.70 1.46
C GLY A 139 -9.22 -21.29 1.58
N ALA A 140 -8.11 -21.12 2.28
CA ALA A 140 -7.28 -19.94 2.19
C ALA A 140 -6.34 -20.13 0.99
N VAL A 141 -6.48 -19.31 -0.04
CA VAL A 141 -5.46 -19.21 -1.09
C VAL A 141 -4.41 -18.26 -0.55
N ILE A 142 -3.20 -18.78 -0.35
CA ILE A 142 -2.03 -17.96 0.03
C ILE A 142 -1.27 -17.68 -1.26
N ASP A 143 -1.37 -16.45 -1.79
CA ASP A 143 -0.55 -16.01 -2.91
C ASP A 143 0.67 -15.23 -2.41
N ALA A 144 1.85 -15.54 -2.94
CA ALA A 144 3.11 -14.89 -2.59
C ALA A 144 3.58 -14.00 -3.74
N THR A 145 3.29 -12.71 -3.66
CA THR A 145 3.72 -11.70 -4.63
C THR A 145 5.06 -11.08 -4.21
N LEU A 146 5.97 -10.93 -5.16
CA LEU A 146 7.29 -10.32 -4.95
C LEU A 146 7.21 -8.83 -5.30
N ILE A 147 7.42 -7.99 -4.29
CA ILE A 147 7.37 -6.52 -4.40
C ILE A 147 8.81 -6.02 -4.45
N GLU A 148 9.20 -5.33 -5.51
CA GLU A 148 10.54 -4.77 -5.63
C GLU A 148 10.66 -3.48 -4.81
N SER A 149 11.75 -3.35 -4.05
CA SER A 149 12.06 -2.10 -3.35
C SER A 149 12.66 -1.08 -4.32
N ALA A 150 12.24 0.17 -4.19
CA ALA A 150 12.76 1.29 -4.96
C ALA A 150 14.18 1.71 -4.49
N ALA A 151 14.58 1.34 -3.28
CA ALA A 151 15.84 1.72 -2.66
C ALA A 151 16.95 0.66 -2.86
N ARG A 152 17.17 0.22 -4.10
CA ARG A 152 18.17 -0.85 -4.35
C ARG A 152 19.58 -0.42 -3.92
N PRO A 153 20.33 -1.30 -3.22
CA PRO A 153 21.71 -0.99 -2.83
C PRO A 153 22.57 -0.82 -4.08
N LYS A 154 23.43 0.21 -4.07
CA LYS A 154 24.39 0.44 -5.16
C LYS A 154 25.54 -0.54 -4.98
N LYS A 155 25.82 -1.33 -6.02
CA LYS A 155 26.98 -2.22 -6.07
C LYS A 155 28.06 -1.57 -6.93
N THR A 156 29.16 -1.17 -6.32
CA THR A 156 30.35 -0.71 -7.02
C THR A 156 31.33 -1.88 -7.07
N ILE A 157 31.63 -2.35 -8.28
CA ILE A 157 32.63 -3.39 -8.51
C ILE A 157 33.91 -2.66 -8.93
N THR A 158 34.90 -2.63 -8.04
CA THR A 158 36.22 -2.08 -8.37
C THR A 158 37.08 -3.22 -8.88
N LEU A 159 37.49 -3.13 -10.15
CA LEU A 159 38.47 -4.05 -10.72
C LEU A 159 39.84 -3.42 -10.49
N GLU A 160 40.65 -4.00 -9.61
CA GLU A 160 42.07 -3.67 -9.54
C GLU A 160 42.73 -4.23 -10.80
N VAL A 161 42.93 -3.36 -11.79
CA VAL A 161 43.74 -3.66 -12.96
C VAL A 161 45.07 -2.97 -12.71
N ASP A 162 46.13 -3.75 -12.50
CA ASP A 162 47.48 -3.21 -12.38
C ASP A 162 47.81 -2.39 -13.62
N ALA A 163 47.96 -1.09 -13.41
CA ALA A 163 48.16 -0.11 -14.46
C ALA A 163 49.63 -0.09 -14.89
N GLU A 164 50.10 -1.15 -15.54
CA GLU A 164 51.33 -1.13 -16.33
C GLU A 164 51.24 -2.17 -17.46
N GLU A 165 51.05 -1.67 -18.68
CA GLU A 165 51.20 -2.35 -19.98
C GLU A 165 50.50 -3.71 -20.16
N GLY A 166 49.32 -3.70 -20.79
CA GLY A 166 48.93 -4.55 -21.93
C GLY A 166 49.36 -6.04 -21.99
N LYS A 167 49.63 -6.70 -20.87
CA LYS A 167 50.00 -8.12 -20.81
C LYS A 167 48.89 -8.91 -20.15
N VAL A 168 48.44 -9.92 -20.89
CA VAL A 168 47.55 -10.97 -20.40
C VAL A 168 48.33 -11.72 -19.31
N VAL A 169 48.07 -11.42 -18.05
CA VAL A 169 48.61 -12.20 -16.92
C VAL A 169 47.80 -13.49 -16.85
N GLN A 170 48.34 -14.55 -17.45
CA GLN A 170 47.95 -15.91 -17.09
C GLN A 170 48.72 -16.26 -15.81
N PHE A 171 48.03 -16.32 -14.69
CA PHE A 171 48.59 -16.91 -13.48
C PHE A 171 48.61 -18.43 -13.65
N GLU A 172 49.79 -19.06 -13.56
CA GLU A 172 49.97 -20.51 -13.68
C GLU A 172 49.33 -21.32 -12.53
N ASP A 173 48.62 -20.68 -11.60
CA ASP A 173 48.01 -21.32 -10.42
C ASP A 173 46.47 -21.15 -10.32
N GLY A 174 45.80 -20.82 -11.43
CA GLY A 174 44.33 -20.87 -11.55
C GLY A 174 43.53 -19.87 -10.70
N SER A 175 44.17 -18.94 -9.98
CA SER A 175 43.47 -17.92 -9.18
C SER A 175 43.00 -16.74 -10.04
N GLN A 176 41.71 -16.40 -9.92
CA GLN A 176 41.08 -15.25 -10.60
C GLN A 176 41.42 -13.92 -9.88
N PRO A 177 41.41 -12.78 -10.60
CA PRO A 177 41.68 -11.46 -9.99
C PRO A 177 40.74 -11.18 -8.81
N GLY A 178 41.28 -10.52 -7.78
CA GLY A 178 40.55 -10.17 -6.56
C GLY A 178 39.45 -9.13 -6.85
N ILE A 179 38.23 -9.58 -7.13
CA ILE A 179 37.07 -8.71 -7.31
C ILE A 179 36.61 -8.23 -5.92
N ASN A 180 37.01 -7.02 -5.53
CA ASN A 180 36.45 -6.37 -4.34
C ASN A 180 35.09 -5.75 -4.69
N CYS A 181 34.01 -6.37 -4.20
CA CYS A 181 32.64 -5.85 -4.29
C CYS A 181 32.31 -5.06 -3.03
N ILE A 182 32.05 -3.75 -3.17
CA ILE A 182 31.52 -2.92 -2.08
C ILE A 182 30.04 -2.68 -2.37
N GLU A 183 29.17 -3.13 -1.47
CA GLU A 183 27.72 -2.89 -1.52
C GLU A 183 27.36 -1.81 -0.49
N GLU A 184 26.89 -0.66 -0.95
CA GLU A 184 26.37 0.38 -0.07
C GLU A 184 25.07 -0.10 0.60
N GLN A 185 24.90 0.17 1.89
CA GLN A 185 23.66 -0.19 2.60
C GLN A 185 22.46 0.52 1.95
N SER A 186 21.41 -0.28 1.68
CA SER A 186 20.13 0.20 1.19
C SER A 186 19.49 1.18 2.19
N ALA A 187 18.78 2.20 1.68
CA ALA A 187 17.95 3.07 2.52
C ALA A 187 16.71 2.34 3.07
N ASP A 188 16.42 1.16 2.54
CA ASP A 188 15.37 0.24 2.96
C ASP A 188 16.03 -0.98 3.63
N PRO A 189 16.10 -1.03 4.97
CA PRO A 189 16.87 -2.02 5.72
C PRO A 189 16.23 -3.40 5.77
N ASP A 190 14.90 -3.47 5.63
CA ASP A 190 14.13 -4.72 5.76
C ASP A 190 13.98 -5.43 4.40
N ALA A 191 14.26 -4.74 3.29
CA ALA A 191 14.33 -5.34 1.97
C ALA A 191 15.59 -6.19 1.81
N THR A 192 15.46 -7.36 1.17
CA THR A 192 16.60 -8.25 0.92
C THR A 192 16.60 -8.79 -0.51
N TRP A 193 17.75 -9.29 -0.97
CA TRP A 193 17.89 -9.93 -2.27
C TRP A 193 17.27 -11.34 -2.30
N LEU A 194 16.47 -11.60 -3.34
CA LEU A 194 15.97 -12.91 -3.71
C LEU A 194 16.37 -13.21 -5.16
N LYS A 195 16.82 -14.45 -5.42
CA LYS A 195 17.10 -14.93 -6.77
C LYS A 195 15.98 -15.85 -7.23
N LYS A 196 15.19 -15.41 -8.21
CA LYS A 196 14.14 -16.22 -8.85
C LYS A 196 14.59 -16.60 -10.27
N GLY A 197 15.03 -17.85 -10.43
CA GLY A 197 15.62 -18.34 -11.67
C GLY A 197 16.94 -17.62 -12.01
N ARG A 198 16.99 -16.93 -13.16
CA ARG A 198 18.16 -16.15 -13.61
C ARG A 198 18.13 -14.67 -13.20
N LYS A 199 17.06 -14.19 -12.56
CA LYS A 199 16.89 -12.79 -12.17
C LYS A 199 17.05 -12.63 -10.66
N SER A 200 17.79 -11.61 -10.26
CA SER A 200 17.92 -11.16 -8.86
C SER A 200 16.98 -9.98 -8.64
N GLN A 201 16.15 -10.03 -7.62
CA GLN A 201 15.23 -8.96 -7.24
C GLN A 201 15.45 -8.59 -5.77
N PHE A 202 15.50 -7.29 -5.49
CA PHE A 202 15.67 -6.76 -4.15
C PHE A 202 14.33 -6.20 -3.67
N GLY A 203 13.84 -6.65 -2.52
CA GLY A 203 12.55 -6.21 -2.01
C GLY A 203 11.93 -7.16 -0.99
N TYR A 204 10.62 -7.38 -1.13
CA TYR A 204 9.75 -8.06 -0.17
C TYR A 204 8.92 -9.17 -0.82
N ARG A 205 8.47 -10.13 -0.03
CA ARG A 205 7.38 -11.04 -0.40
C ARG A 205 6.15 -10.68 0.42
N SER A 206 5.06 -10.39 -0.27
CA SER A 206 3.75 -10.19 0.33
C SER A 206 2.91 -11.44 0.14
N TYR A 207 2.42 -11.98 1.25
CA TYR A 207 1.52 -13.11 1.36
C TYR A 207 0.11 -12.57 1.57
N LEU A 208 -0.76 -12.82 0.60
CA LEU A 208 -2.17 -12.45 0.70
C LEU A 208 -2.97 -13.71 1.01
N VAL A 209 -3.65 -13.72 2.14
CA VAL A 209 -4.61 -14.77 2.51
C VAL A 209 -5.95 -14.34 1.97
N VAL A 210 -6.39 -15.05 0.92
CA VAL A 210 -7.66 -14.75 0.23
C VAL A 210 -8.63 -15.89 0.40
N ASP A 211 -9.90 -15.53 0.55
CA ASP A 211 -11.00 -16.47 0.56
C ASP A 211 -11.18 -17.14 -0.80
N ALA A 212 -11.15 -18.47 -0.87
CA ALA A 212 -11.20 -19.20 -2.14
C ALA A 212 -12.55 -19.11 -2.86
N GLN A 213 -13.66 -18.81 -2.17
CA GLN A 213 -14.99 -18.76 -2.80
C GLN A 213 -15.32 -17.34 -3.28
N ASP A 214 -15.12 -16.36 -2.40
CA ASP A 214 -15.62 -15.00 -2.64
C ASP A 214 -14.50 -13.99 -2.94
N GLY A 215 -13.23 -14.37 -2.77
CA GLY A 215 -12.07 -13.51 -3.07
C GLY A 215 -11.79 -12.44 -2.01
N TYR A 216 -12.40 -12.51 -0.83
CA TYR A 216 -12.14 -11.58 0.27
C TYR A 216 -10.73 -11.75 0.85
N VAL A 217 -10.00 -10.64 0.99
CA VAL A 217 -8.70 -10.64 1.68
C VAL A 217 -8.94 -10.77 3.18
N ARG A 218 -8.47 -11.87 3.78
CA ARG A 218 -8.54 -12.11 5.22
C ARG A 218 -7.30 -11.62 5.97
N GLY A 219 -6.16 -11.53 5.30
CA GLY A 219 -4.92 -11.09 5.90
C GLY A 219 -3.85 -10.81 4.86
N VAL A 220 -2.95 -9.91 5.20
CA VAL A 220 -1.76 -9.59 4.41
C VAL A 220 -0.56 -9.66 5.34
N HIS A 221 0.44 -10.44 4.95
CA HIS A 221 1.72 -10.49 5.65
C HIS A 221 2.84 -10.14 4.68
N THR A 222 3.76 -9.25 5.05
CA THR A 222 4.89 -8.88 4.20
C THR A 222 6.19 -9.18 4.92
N ALA A 223 7.07 -9.93 4.27
CA ALA A 223 8.36 -10.37 4.79
C ALA A 223 9.50 -9.97 3.84
N PRO A 224 10.76 -9.90 4.31
CA PRO A 224 11.92 -9.73 3.45
C PRO A 224 11.96 -10.78 2.33
N ALA A 225 12.39 -10.42 1.12
CA ALA A 225 12.22 -11.32 -0.03
C ALA A 225 12.98 -12.65 0.08
N ASN A 226 14.04 -12.74 0.89
CA ASN A 226 14.81 -13.97 1.10
C ASN A 226 14.17 -14.93 2.13
N GLN A 227 13.18 -14.48 2.90
CA GLN A 227 12.49 -15.31 3.86
C GLN A 227 11.29 -15.99 3.20
N SER A 228 11.22 -17.31 3.35
CA SER A 228 9.97 -18.07 3.22
C SER A 228 9.37 -18.25 4.61
N GLU A 229 8.03 -18.31 4.67
CA GLU A 229 7.28 -18.72 5.86
C GLU A 229 7.86 -19.98 6.52
#